data_AF-A0A9D2PLI8-F1
#
_entry.id   AF-A0A9D2PLI8-F1
#
_cell.length_a   1.000
_cell.length_b   1.000
_cell.length_c   1.000
_cell.angle_alpha   90.00
_cell.angle_beta   90.00
_cell.angle_gamma   90.00
#
_symmetry.space_group_name_H-M   'P 1'
#
loop_
_entity.id
_entity.type
_entity.pdbx_description
1 polymer ?
#
loop_
_entity_poly.entity_id
_entity_poly.type
_entity_poly.pdbx_seq_one_letter_code
_entity_poly.pdbx_strand_id
1 'polypeptide(L)'
;DVLTPKAQTMIDTLNAFDYDGVAEIYNNPSVDASTFEASGEIIETYGAFESYGDVSYVADKTDDGIEFVRVIQIANYEKGKLTFTASFFEDGSVAGFRMAE
;
A
#
# COMPACT_ATOMS: atom_id res chain seq x y z
N ASP A 1 12.51 -12.15 -1.64
CA ASP A 1 11.72 -11.21 -0.83
C ASP A 1 10.25 -11.43 -1.17
N VAL A 2 9.41 -11.74 -0.18
CA VAL A 2 7.98 -12.05 -0.40
C VAL A 2 7.06 -10.87 -0.08
N LEU A 3 7.58 -9.83 0.59
CA LEU A 3 6.75 -8.70 1.04
C LEU A 3 6.55 -7.67 -0.07
N THR A 4 7.56 -7.43 -0.89
CA THR A 4 7.45 -6.50 -2.01
C THR A 4 6.42 -6.91 -3.06
N PRO A 5 6.37 -8.18 -3.52
CA PRO A 5 5.29 -8.63 -4.39
C PRO A 5 3.90 -8.45 -3.77
N LYS A 6 3.74 -8.69 -2.46
CA LYS A 6 2.47 -8.46 -1.75
C LYS A 6 2.10 -6.98 -1.70
N ALA A 7 3.06 -6.11 -1.40
CA ALA A 7 2.84 -4.66 -1.41
C ALA A 7 2.44 -4.17 -2.81
N GLN A 8 3.12 -4.66 -3.85
CA GLN A 8 2.80 -4.33 -5.24
C GLN A 8 1.41 -4.84 -5.64
N THR A 9 0.98 -6.04 -5.20
CA THR A 9 -0.40 -6.48 -5.42
C THR A 9 -1.41 -5.48 -4.82
N MET A 10 -1.21 -5.00 -3.59
CA MET A 10 -2.10 -3.99 -3.01
C MET A 10 -2.10 -2.67 -3.81
N ILE A 11 -0.93 -2.24 -4.28
CA ILE A 11 -0.79 -1.01 -5.08
C ILE A 11 -1.45 -1.17 -6.46
N ASP A 12 -1.27 -2.31 -7.11
CA ASP A 12 -1.90 -2.64 -8.40
C ASP A 12 -3.42 -2.66 -8.27
N THR A 13 -3.95 -3.29 -7.21
CA THR A 13 -5.39 -3.30 -6.92
C THR A 13 -5.94 -1.90 -6.68
N LEU A 14 -5.21 -1.06 -5.93
CA LEU A 14 -5.60 0.34 -5.72
C LEU A 14 -5.53 1.17 -7.02
N ASN A 15 -4.48 0.98 -7.84
CA ASN A 15 -4.32 1.63 -9.14
C ASN A 15 -5.40 1.20 -10.15
N ALA A 16 -5.97 0.00 -9.99
CA ALA A 16 -7.12 -0.47 -10.74
C ALA A 16 -8.46 0.08 -10.23
N PHE A 17 -8.43 0.90 -9.17
CA PHE A 17 -9.61 1.44 -8.46
C PHE A 17 -10.52 0.34 -7.90
N ASP A 18 -9.97 -0.84 -7.62
CA ASP A 18 -10.67 -1.97 -7.01
C ASP A 18 -10.59 -1.85 -5.48
N TYR A 19 -11.34 -0.91 -4.91
CA TYR A 19 -11.29 -0.62 -3.48
C TYR A 19 -11.79 -1.77 -2.61
N ASP A 20 -12.77 -2.54 -3.10
CA ASP A 20 -13.23 -3.77 -2.45
C ASP A 20 -12.10 -4.80 -2.41
N GLY A 21 -11.35 -4.97 -3.50
CA GLY A 21 -10.17 -5.83 -3.55
C GLY A 21 -9.07 -5.39 -2.59
N VAL A 22 -8.81 -4.08 -2.47
CA VAL A 22 -7.84 -3.56 -1.48
C VAL A 22 -8.29 -3.89 -0.05
N ALA A 23 -9.57 -3.69 0.25
CA ALA A 23 -10.14 -4.01 1.57
C ALA A 23 -10.10 -5.52 1.87
N GLU A 24 -10.35 -6.38 0.88
CA GLU A 24 -10.22 -7.83 1.01
C GLU A 24 -8.78 -8.25 1.32
N ILE A 25 -7.79 -7.69 0.62
CA ILE A 25 -6.37 -7.96 0.91
C ILE A 25 -5.97 -7.43 2.30
N TYR A 26 -6.48 -6.26 2.68
CA TYR A 26 -6.24 -5.68 4.00
C TYR A 26 -6.82 -6.56 5.13
N ASN A 27 -7.94 -7.24 4.86
CA ASN A 27 -8.56 -8.26 5.71
C ASN A 27 -8.79 -7.79 7.16
N ASN A 28 -9.32 -6.57 7.32
CA ASN A 28 -9.69 -6.01 8.62
C ASN A 28 -11.17 -5.62 8.60
N PRO A 29 -12.01 -6.14 9.52
CA PRO A 29 -13.45 -5.89 9.51
C PRO A 29 -13.82 -4.42 9.76
N SER A 30 -12.89 -3.60 10.25
CA SER A 30 -13.09 -2.17 10.49
C SER A 30 -12.66 -1.29 9.30
N VAL A 31 -12.16 -1.89 8.21
CA VAL A 31 -11.69 -1.19 7.02
C VAL A 31 -12.54 -1.64 5.84
N ASP A 32 -13.14 -0.69 5.14
CA ASP A 32 -13.94 -0.92 3.95
C ASP A 32 -13.41 -0.12 2.74
N ALA A 33 -14.03 -0.33 1.58
CA ALA A 33 -13.67 0.34 0.32
C ALA A 33 -13.57 1.87 0.44
N SER A 34 -14.44 2.51 1.23
CA SER A 34 -14.48 3.97 1.39
C SER A 34 -13.19 4.54 2.02
N THR A 35 -12.44 3.69 2.73
CA THR A 35 -11.14 4.07 3.32
C THR A 35 -10.09 4.40 2.23
N PHE A 36 -10.25 3.82 1.03
CA PHE A 36 -9.26 3.94 -0.04
C PHE A 36 -9.66 4.90 -1.17
N GLU A 37 -10.93 5.34 -1.22
CA GLU A 37 -11.46 6.24 -2.26
C GLU A 37 -10.64 7.54 -2.38
N ALA A 38 -10.30 8.17 -1.24
CA ALA A 38 -9.50 9.39 -1.22
C ALA A 38 -8.09 9.19 -1.82
N SER A 39 -7.53 7.98 -1.72
CA SER A 39 -6.26 7.66 -2.38
C SER A 39 -6.43 7.52 -3.89
N GLY A 40 -7.56 6.96 -4.34
CA GLY A 40 -7.91 6.87 -5.75
C GLY A 40 -8.01 8.24 -6.42
N GLU A 41 -8.71 9.20 -5.79
CA GLU A 41 -8.83 10.57 -6.30
C GLU A 41 -7.44 11.23 -6.52
N ILE A 42 -6.51 11.02 -5.59
CA ILE A 42 -5.14 11.53 -5.72
C ILE A 42 -4.41 10.81 -6.87
N ILE A 43 -4.51 9.48 -6.98
CA ILE A 43 -3.88 8.71 -8.06
C ILE A 43 -4.35 9.20 -9.44
N GLU A 44 -5.63 9.50 -9.61
CA GLU A 44 -6.15 10.07 -10.86
C GLU A 44 -5.45 11.39 -11.23
N THR A 45 -5.10 12.23 -10.23
CA THR A 45 -4.39 13.48 -10.50
C THR A 45 -2.98 13.26 -11.02
N TYR A 46 -2.32 12.14 -10.68
CA TYR A 46 -0.95 11.78 -11.08
C TYR A 46 -0.86 11.12 -12.46
N GLY A 47 -1.98 10.66 -13.02
CA GLY A 47 -2.05 10.08 -14.36
C GLY A 47 -1.74 8.57 -14.38
N ALA A 48 -1.38 8.04 -15.54
CA ALA A 48 -1.14 6.60 -15.68
C ALA A 48 0.08 6.14 -14.86
N PHE A 49 -0.02 4.96 -14.25
CA PHE A 49 1.12 4.28 -13.65
C PHE A 49 2.12 3.86 -14.75
N GLU A 50 3.41 4.12 -14.53
CA GLU A 50 4.47 3.82 -15.49
C GLU A 50 5.38 2.68 -15.02
N SER A 51 5.83 2.71 -13.76
CA SER A 51 6.77 1.72 -13.22
C SER A 51 6.91 1.78 -11.70
N TYR A 52 7.30 0.65 -11.12
CA TYR A 52 7.83 0.62 -9.75
C TYR A 52 9.26 1.17 -9.71
N GLY A 53 9.50 2.11 -8.80
CA GLY A 53 10.82 2.64 -8.47
C GLY A 53 11.47 1.91 -7.31
N ASP A 54 12.27 2.65 -6.54
CA ASP A 54 13.01 2.11 -5.40
C ASP A 54 12.08 1.54 -4.32
N VAL A 55 12.58 0.53 -3.62
CA VAL A 55 11.93 -0.09 -2.46
C VAL A 55 12.86 -0.06 -1.26
N SER A 56 12.32 0.23 -0.09
CA SER A 56 13.04 0.15 1.19
C SER A 56 12.19 -0.53 2.26
N TYR A 57 12.88 -1.07 3.28
CA TYR A 57 12.25 -1.84 4.35
C TYR A 57 12.59 -1.23 5.71
N VAL A 58 11.59 -1.08 6.56
CA VAL A 58 11.76 -0.59 7.94
C VAL A 58 11.05 -1.53 8.89
N ALA A 59 11.81 -2.18 9.78
CA ALA A 59 11.24 -2.92 10.90
C ALA A 59 10.82 -1.94 12.01
N ASP A 60 9.65 -2.17 12.60
CA ASP A 60 9.08 -1.33 13.66
C ASP A 60 8.16 -2.19 14.53
N LYS A 61 7.57 -1.61 15.58
CA LYS A 61 6.64 -2.29 16.48
C LYS A 61 5.47 -1.40 16.88
N THR A 62 4.31 -2.00 17.13
CA THR A 62 3.16 -1.28 17.70
C THR A 62 3.47 -0.86 19.13
N ASP A 63 2.65 0.03 19.71
CA ASP A 63 2.78 0.45 21.11
C ASP A 63 2.69 -0.76 22.08
N ASP A 64 1.92 -1.77 21.70
CA ASP A 64 1.76 -3.04 22.43
C ASP A 64 2.90 -4.04 22.17
N GLY A 65 3.91 -3.65 21.38
CA GLY A 65 5.13 -4.43 21.15
C GLY A 65 5.04 -5.47 20.03
N ILE A 66 4.01 -5.43 19.18
CA ILE A 66 3.87 -6.37 18.06
C ILE A 66 4.78 -5.90 16.91
N GLU A 67 5.71 -6.75 16.49
CA GLU A 67 6.66 -6.45 15.42
C GLU A 67 5.99 -6.48 14.03
N PHE A 68 6.40 -5.56 13.16
CA PHE A 68 5.99 -5.53 11.76
C PHE A 68 7.10 -4.94 10.88
N VAL A 69 7.02 -5.22 9.58
CA VAL A 69 7.92 -4.65 8.57
C VAL A 69 7.12 -3.76 7.63
N ARG A 70 7.59 -2.52 7.43
CA ARG A 70 7.11 -1.60 6.40
C ARG A 70 7.88 -1.82 5.10
N VAL A 71 7.17 -2.09 4.02
CA VAL A 71 7.64 -1.96 2.65
C VAL A 71 7.27 -0.57 2.16
N ILE A 72 8.27 0.25 1.87
CA ILE A 72 8.09 1.59 1.31
C ILE A 72 8.47 1.51 -0.17
N GLN A 73 7.46 1.53 -1.03
CA GLN A 73 7.57 1.38 -2.47
C GLN A 73 7.30 2.71 -3.16
N ILE A 74 8.27 3.19 -3.94
CA ILE A 74 8.06 4.32 -4.86
C ILE A 74 7.38 3.80 -6.11
N ALA A 75 6.34 4.49 -6.58
CA ALA A 75 5.69 4.25 -7.86
C ALA A 75 5.76 5.52 -8.71
N ASN A 76 6.17 5.36 -9.97
CA ASN A 76 6.27 6.46 -10.94
C ASN A 76 4.99 6.51 -11.77
N TYR A 77 4.45 7.71 -11.93
CA TYR A 77 3.28 8.04 -12.71
C TYR A 77 3.61 9.18 -13.68
N GLU A 78 2.76 9.39 -14.70
CA GLU A 78 2.98 10.40 -15.74
C GLU A 78 3.33 11.81 -15.22
N LYS A 79 2.73 12.22 -14.09
CA LYS A 79 2.89 13.59 -13.55
C LYS A 79 3.73 13.65 -12.28
N GLY A 80 4.26 12.54 -11.79
CA GLY A 80 5.01 12.53 -10.55
C GLY A 80 5.25 11.15 -9.97
N LYS A 81 5.56 11.11 -8.68
CA LYS A 81 5.80 9.87 -7.95
C LYS A 81 4.88 9.84 -6.74
N LEU A 82 4.41 8.65 -6.39
CA LEU A 82 3.71 8.40 -5.14
C LEU A 82 4.53 7.39 -4.33
N THR A 83 4.52 7.57 -3.01
CA THR A 83 5.15 6.65 -2.06
C THR A 83 4.07 5.83 -1.37
N PHE A 84 4.10 4.53 -1.55
CA PHE A 84 3.21 3.59 -0.88
C PHE A 84 3.95 2.94 0.29
N THR A 85 3.30 2.87 1.45
CA THR A 85 3.79 2.13 2.61
C THR A 85 2.82 1.02 2.95
N ALA A 86 3.21 -0.23 2.70
CA ALA A 86 2.51 -1.42 3.14
C ALA A 86 3.25 -2.05 4.32
N SER A 87 2.56 -2.26 5.44
CA SER A 87 3.11 -2.82 6.66
C SER A 87 2.58 -4.23 6.86
N PHE A 88 3.44 -5.16 7.23
CA PHE A 88 3.08 -6.57 7.40
C PHE A 88 3.55 -7.09 8.76
N PHE A 89 2.69 -7.81 9.45
CA PHE A 89 3.07 -8.61 10.62
C PHE A 89 3.89 -9.84 10.19
N GLU A 90 4.50 -10.55 11.14
CA GLU A 90 5.33 -11.74 10.86
C GLU A 90 4.57 -12.86 10.12
N ASP A 91 3.27 -13.01 10.39
CA ASP A 91 2.40 -13.98 9.70
C ASP A 91 2.07 -13.56 8.25
N GLY A 92 2.50 -12.37 7.84
CA GLY A 92 2.31 -11.81 6.51
C GLY A 92 0.93 -11.19 6.29
N SER A 93 0.12 -11.02 7.34
CA SER A 93 -1.10 -10.21 7.32
C SER A 93 -0.77 -8.71 7.31
N VAL A 94 -1.70 -7.90 6.79
CA VAL A 94 -1.50 -6.45 6.62
C VAL A 94 -1.72 -5.75 7.97
N ALA A 95 -0.69 -5.05 8.43
CA ALA A 95 -0.74 -4.19 9.61
C ALA A 95 -1.17 -2.75 9.28
N GLY A 96 -0.98 -2.32 8.03
CA GLY A 96 -1.35 -0.98 7.59
C GLY A 96 -0.98 -0.75 6.13
N PHE A 97 -1.75 0.11 5.46
CA PHE A 97 -1.50 0.50 4.08
C PHE A 97 -1.83 1.98 3.92
N ARG A 98 -0.89 2.76 3.40
CA ARG A 98 -1.06 4.20 3.18
C ARG A 98 -0.26 4.69 1.98
N MET A 99 -0.68 5.83 1.46
CA MET A 99 -0.04 6.55 0.38
C MET A 99 0.39 7.95 0.84
N ALA A 100 1.46 8.47 0.24
CA ALA A 100 1.92 9.84 0.38
C ALA A 100 2.41 10.37 -0.97
N GLU A 101 2.24 11.67 -1.18
CA GLU A 101 2.77 12.45 -2.32
C GLU A 101 4.27 12.78 -2.14
#